data_AF-A0A1W9XDL1-F1
#
_entry.id   AF-A0A1W9XDL1-F1
#
_cell.length_a   1.000
_cell.length_b   1.000
_cell.length_c   1.000
_cell.angle_alpha   90.00
_cell.angle_beta   90.00
_cell.angle_gamma   90.00
#
_symmetry.space_group_name_H-M   'P 1'
#
loop_
_entity.id
_entity.type
_entity.pdbx_description
1 polymer ?
#
loop_
_entity_poly.entity_id
_entity_poly.type
_entity_poly.pdbx_seq_one_letter_code
_entity_poly.pdbx_strand_id
1 'polypeptide(L)' 'MKLKHLVPISRGGRTTKGNVVPCCKEYNNKKKHHLPMEQELR' A
#
# COMPACT_ATOMS: atom_id res chain seq x y z
N MET A 1 -13.59 4.17 -1.63
CA MET A 1 -12.48 3.21 -1.85
C MET A 1 -11.44 3.83 -2.76
N LYS A 2 -10.14 3.71 -2.43
CA LYS A 2 -9.01 4.05 -3.30
C LYS A 2 -8.16 2.81 -3.56
N LEU A 3 -7.60 2.72 -4.76
CA LEU A 3 -6.62 1.71 -5.10
C LEU A 3 -5.29 2.06 -4.43
N LYS A 4 -4.68 1.07 -3.78
CA LYS A 4 -3.43 1.23 -3.06
C LYS A 4 -2.40 0.25 -3.59
N HIS A 5 -1.19 0.73 -3.84
CA HIS A 5 -0.05 -0.12 -4.11
C HIS A 5 0.48 -0.77 -2.81
N LEU A 6 0.67 -2.08 -2.83
CA LEU A 6 1.29 -2.85 -1.74
C LEU A 6 2.77 -2.47 -1.61
N VAL A 7 3.45 -2.38 -2.75
CA VAL A 7 4.80 -1.85 -2.89
C VAL A 7 4.72 -0.45 -3.51
N PRO A 8 5.21 0.60 -2.83
CA PRO A 8 5.25 1.96 -3.38
C PRO A 8 5.99 2.02 -4.72
N ILE A 9 5.54 2.87 -5.63
CA ILE A 9 6.20 3.09 -6.92
C ILE A 9 7.64 3.57 -6.71
N SER A 10 7.89 4.37 -5.67
CA SER A 10 9.22 4.83 -5.27
C SER A 10 10.19 3.70 -4.90
N ARG A 11 9.69 2.50 -4.57
CA ARG A 11 10.49 1.30 -4.26
C ARG A 11 10.46 0.27 -5.40
N GLY A 12 10.07 0.69 -6.62
CA GLY A 12 10.00 -0.19 -7.79
C GLY A 12 8.67 -0.94 -7.95
N GLY A 13 7.64 -0.58 -7.16
CA GLY A 13 6.30 -1.15 -7.32
C GLY A 13 5.67 -0.76 -8.66
N ARG A 14 5.03 -1.72 -9.34
CA ARG A 14 4.32 -1.51 -10.61
C ARG A 14 2.81 -1.56 -10.41
N THR A 15 2.04 -0.86 -11.24
CA THR A 15 0.57 -0.93 -11.23
C THR A 15 0.12 -2.22 -11.89
N THR A 16 0.20 -3.32 -11.16
CA THR A 16 -0.24 -4.65 -11.58
C THR A 16 -1.36 -5.14 -10.66
N LYS A 17 -2.22 -6.04 -11.16
CA LYS A 17 -3.35 -6.59 -10.38
C LYS A 17 -2.91 -7.22 -9.05
N GLY A 18 -1.69 -7.77 -8.98
CA GLY A 18 -1.12 -8.34 -7.76
C GLY A 18 -0.51 -7.32 -6.79
N ASN A 19 -0.23 -6.09 -7.23
CA ASN A 19 0.35 -5.03 -6.40
C ASN A 19 -0.70 -3.98 -5.98
N VAL A 20 -1.90 -3.99 -6.57
CA VAL A 20 -2.91 -2.96 -6.31
C VAL A 20 -4.13 -3.58 -5.66
N VAL A 21 -4.46 -3.09 -4.46
CA VAL A 21 -5.60 -3.57 -3.67
C VAL A 21 -6.59 -2.43 -3.37
N PRO A 22 -7.90 -2.69 -3.36
CA PRO A 22 -8.88 -1.71 -2.94
C PRO A 22 -8.77 -1.48 -1.43
N CYS A 23 -8.76 -0.21 -1.01
CA CYS A 23 -8.61 0.15 0.39
C CYS A 23 -9.42 1.40 0.77
N CYS A 24 -9.79 1.54 2.03
CA CYS A 24 -10.45 2.74 2.56
C CYS A 24 -9.44 3.90 2.69
N LYS A 25 -9.90 5.15 2.55
CA LYS A 25 -9.03 6.35 2.58
C LYS A 25 -8.29 6.48 3.92
N GLU A 26 -8.96 6.15 5.01
CA GLU A 26 -8.40 6.18 6.37
C GLU A 26 -7.26 5.17 6.55
N TYR A 27 -7.45 3.93 6.12
CA TYR A 27 -6.39 2.92 6.16
C TYR A 27 -5.23 3.30 5.23
N ASN A 28 -5.53 3.89 4.06
CA ASN A 28 -4.49 4.33 3.14
C ASN A 28 -3.61 5.44 3.74
N ASN A 29 -4.22 6.41 4.42
CA ASN A 29 -3.50 7.49 5.13
C ASN A 29 -2.71 6.97 6.33
N LYS A 30 -3.24 5.99 7.09
CA LYS A 30 -2.51 5.37 8.21
C LYS A 30 -1.26 4.62 7.75
N LYS A 31 -1.32 3.91 6.61
CA LYS A 31 -0.17 3.15 6.08
C LYS A 31 1.00 4.02 5.61
N LYS A 32 0.74 5.25 5.11
CA LYS A 32 1.73 6.09 4.42
C LYS A 32 2.57 5.28 3.41
N HIS A 33 3.90 5.27 3.58
CA HIS A 33 4.89 4.57 2.75
C HIS A 33 5.36 3.23 3.34
N HIS A 34 4.75 2.79 4.44
CA HIS A 34 5.15 1.56 5.11
C HIS A 34 4.62 0.35 4.34
N LEU A 35 5.50 -0.62 4.13
CA LEU A 35 5.14 -1.93 3.60
C LEU A 35 4.24 -2.66 4.62
N PRO A 36 3.41 -3.61 4.16
CA PRO A 36 2.61 -4.44 5.06
C PRO A 36 3.43 -5.07 6.20
N MET A 37 4.66 -5.53 5.89
CA MET A 37 5.58 -6.12 6.85
C MET A 37 6.11 -5.11 7.90
N GLU A 38 6.21 -3.83 7.53
CA GLU A 38 6.63 -2.77 8.45
C GLU A 38 5.51 -2.35 9.41
N GLN A 39 4.25 -2.76 9.16
CA GLN A 39 3.11 -2.48 10.03
C GLN A 39 2.84 -3.55 11.08
N GLU A 40 3.11 -4.83 10.82
CA GLU A 40 2.91 -5.89 11.83
C GLU A 40 3.97 -5.85 12.93
N LEU A 41 5.13 -5.24 12.67
CA LEU A 41 6.20 -5.10 13.65
C LEU A 41 5.99 -3.94 14.65
N ARG A 42 4.79 -3.35 14.71
CA ARG A 42 4.48 -2.14 15.49
C ARG A 42 3.16 -2.25 16.23
#